data_AF-A0A7Y3K8A9-F1
#
_entry.id   AF-A0A7Y3K8A9-F1
#
_cell.length_a   1.000
_cell.length_b   1.000
_cell.length_c   1.000
_cell.angle_alpha   90.00
_cell.angle_beta   90.00
_cell.angle_gamma   90.00
#
_symmetry.space_group_name_H-M   'P 1'
#
loop_
_entity.id
_entity.type
_entity.pdbx_description
1 polymer ?
#
loop_
_entity_poly.entity_id
_entity_poly.type
_entity_poly.pdbx_seq_one_letter_code
_entity_poly.pdbx_strand_id
1 'polypeptide(L)' 'GLIAATADYGSPVVAAIHRDNVMATQFHPEKSQGVGSTILRNFAEWSC' A
#
# COMPACT_ATOMS: atom_id res chain seq x y z
N GLY A 1 7.31 -9.40 6.52
CA GLY A 1 6.33 -10.44 6.10
C GLY A 1 5.63 -9.96 4.85
N LEU A 2 5.06 -10.85 4.03
CA LEU A 2 4.48 -10.47 2.72
C LEU A 2 3.33 -9.46 2.83
N ILE A 3 2.45 -9.63 3.84
CA ILE A 3 1.29 -8.75 4.04
C ILE A 3 1.75 -7.52 4.82
N ALA A 4 1.60 -6.34 4.23
CA ALA A 4 1.98 -5.05 4.83
C ALA A 4 0.77 -4.33 5.44
N ALA A 5 -0.42 -4.52 4.88
CA ALA A 5 -1.66 -3.98 5.41
C ALA A 5 -2.85 -4.89 5.11
N THR A 6 -3.82 -4.91 6.03
CA THR A 6 -5.14 -5.51 5.85
C THR A 6 -6.23 -4.48 6.05
N ALA A 7 -7.40 -4.72 5.46
CA ALA A 7 -8.61 -3.94 5.72
C ALA A 7 -9.76 -4.87 6.10
N ASP A 8 -10.73 -4.37 6.86
CA ASP A 8 -11.97 -5.09 7.12
C ASP A 8 -12.99 -4.78 6.02
N TYR A 9 -13.47 -5.82 5.35
CA TYR A 9 -14.55 -5.72 4.38
C TYR A 9 -15.48 -6.94 4.51
N GLY A 10 -16.09 -7.10 5.68
CA GLY A 10 -16.89 -8.28 6.05
C GLY A 10 -16.04 -9.49 6.46
N SER A 11 -14.81 -9.55 5.96
CA SER A 11 -13.70 -10.34 6.46
C SER A 11 -12.39 -9.58 6.22
N PRO A 12 -11.29 -9.93 6.90
CA PRO A 12 -9.98 -9.35 6.62
C PRO A 12 -9.55 -9.61 5.17
N VAL A 13 -9.24 -8.54 4.44
CA VAL A 13 -8.67 -8.59 3.08
C VAL A 13 -7.27 -8.00 3.07
N VAL A 14 -6.42 -8.49 2.17
CA VAL A 14 -5.07 -7.92 1.98
C VAL A 14 -5.20 -6.59 1.23
N ALA A 15 -4.84 -5.49 1.90
CA ALA A 15 -4.92 -4.15 1.34
C ALA A 15 -3.60 -3.71 0.69
N ALA A 16 -2.47 -4.18 1.22
CA ALA A 16 -1.15 -3.94 0.64
C ALA A 16 -0.17 -5.09 0.95
N ILE A 17 0.77 -5.32 0.04
CA ILE A 17 1.88 -6.27 0.21
C ILE A 17 3.23 -5.57 0.03
N HIS A 18 4.24 -6.13 0.67
CA HIS A 18 5.63 -5.73 0.49
C HIS A 18 6.55 -6.96 0.60
N ARG A 19 7.44 -7.11 -0.37
CA ARG A 19 8.54 -8.06 -0.31
C ARG A 19 9.72 -7.47 -1.06
N ASP A 20 10.83 -7.28 -0.36
CA ASP A 20 12.08 -6.74 -0.90
C ASP A 20 11.85 -5.39 -1.60
N ASN A 21 12.03 -5.32 -2.91
CA ASN A 21 11.82 -4.11 -3.72
C ASN A 21 10.41 -4.02 -4.34
N VAL A 22 9.52 -4.97 -4.07
CA VAL A 22 8.16 -5.01 -4.63
C VAL A 22 7.14 -4.58 -3.58
N MET A 23 6.37 -3.54 -3.92
CA MET A 23 5.21 -3.06 -3.15
C MET A 23 3.99 -3.04 -4.07
N ALA A 24 2.83 -3.40 -3.54
CA ALA A 24 1.56 -3.29 -4.27
C ALA A 24 0.40 -2.97 -3.33
N THR A 25 -0.59 -2.23 -3.84
CA THR A 25 -1.82 -1.86 -3.13
C THR A 25 -3.03 -2.41 -3.87
N GLN A 26 -4.03 -2.90 -3.14
CA GLN A 26 -5.31 -3.25 -3.72
C GLN A 26 -6.16 -2.01 -4.03
N PHE A 27 -6.00 -0.94 -3.24
CA PHE A 27 -6.64 0.34 -3.48
C PHE A 27 -5.85 1.20 -4.48
N HIS A 28 -6.49 2.25 -4.98
CA HIS A 28 -5.93 3.23 -5.89
C HIS A 28 -5.36 4.42 -5.11
N PRO A 29 -4.04 4.46 -4.82
CA PRO A 29 -3.44 5.56 -4.07
C PRO A 29 -3.65 6.90 -4.79
N GLU A 30 -3.68 6.94 -6.12
CA GLU A 30 -3.97 8.15 -6.91
C GLU A 30 -5.40 8.69 -6.73
N LYS A 31 -6.33 7.86 -6.27
CA LYS A 31 -7.73 8.24 -5.98
C LYS A 31 -8.00 8.48 -4.49
N SER A 32 -6.95 8.43 -3.65
CA SER A 32 -7.05 8.51 -2.19
C SER A 32 -6.60 9.87 -1.62
N GLN A 33 -6.67 10.93 -2.44
CA GLN A 33 -6.37 12.32 -2.09
C GLN A 33 -5.00 12.46 -1.37
N GLY A 34 -4.89 13.34 -0.37
CA GLY A 34 -3.62 13.64 0.28
C GLY A 34 -2.95 12.44 0.98
N VAL A 35 -3.75 11.48 1.46
CA VAL A 35 -3.22 10.21 2.00
C VAL A 35 -2.57 9.40 0.88
N GLY A 36 -3.26 9.31 -0.25
CA GLY A 36 -2.75 8.70 -1.48
C GLY A 36 -1.43 9.31 -1.97
N SER A 37 -1.36 10.64 -2.04
CA SER A 37 -0.13 11.35 -2.40
C SER A 37 1.03 11.06 -1.46
N THR A 38 0.76 10.90 -0.16
CA THR A 38 1.78 10.51 0.83
C THR A 38 2.32 9.11 0.56
N ILE A 39 1.45 8.15 0.24
CA ILE A 39 1.85 6.78 -0.10
C ILE A 39 2.73 6.76 -1.35
N LEU A 40 2.32 7.48 -2.41
CA LEU A 40 3.09 7.57 -3.66
C LEU A 40 4.47 8.21 -3.44
N ARG A 41 4.54 9.26 -2.61
CA ARG A 41 5.83 9.88 -2.24
C ARG A 41 6.72 8.89 -1.51
N ASN A 42 6.19 8.20 -0.50
CA ASN A 42 6.97 7.21 0.27
C ASN A 42 7.48 6.08 -0.62
N PHE A 43 6.69 5.65 -1.62
CA PHE A 43 7.13 4.68 -2.61
C PHE A 43 8.26 5.22 -3.49
N ALA A 44 8.15 6.46 -3.97
CA ALA A 44 9.16 7.08 -4.83
C ALA A 44 10.48 7.38 -4.09
N GLU A 45 10.42 7.70 -2.80
CA GLU A 45 11.58 7.96 -1.95
C GLU A 45 12.19 6.68 -1.36
N TRP A 46 11.54 5.53 -1.54
CA TRP A 46 12.00 4.27 -0.99
C TRP A 46 13.35 3.87 -1.56
N SER A 47 14.34 3.75 -0.68
CA SER A 47 15.67 3.24 -0.98
C SER A 47 15.82 1.87 -0.34
N CYS A 48 16.11 0.85 -1.16
CA CYS A 48 16.26 -0.54 -0.73
C CYS A 48 17.55 -0.77 0.07
#